data_AF-A0A143QK67-F1
#
_entry.id   AF-A0A143QK67-F1
#
_cell.length_a   1.000
_cell.length_b   1.000
_cell.length_c   1.000
_cell.angle_alpha   90.00
_cell.angle_beta   90.00
_cell.angle_gamma   90.00
#
_symmetry.space_group_name_H-M   'P 1'
#
loop_
_entity.id
_entity.type
_entity.pdbx_description
1 polymer ?
#
loop_
_entity_poly.entity_id
_entity_poly.type
_entity_poly.pdbx_seq_one_letter_code
_entity_poly.pdbx_strand_id
1 'polypeptide(L)' 'MGGRVNTSKTRRGSIVAVLAAIVIAALGGAAFVLGGADDSPGLQGIGVLLVVVAGWLAMRAVSRTAPPDY' A
#
# COMPACT_ATOMS: atom_id res chain seq x y z
N MET A 1 -37.65 -4.44 -4.22
CA MET A 1 -36.58 -5.15 -4.93
C MET A 1 -35.24 -4.61 -4.44
N GLY A 2 -34.68 -5.22 -3.39
CA GLY A 2 -33.49 -4.72 -2.67
C GLY A 2 -32.19 -5.18 -3.32
N GLY A 3 -31.42 -4.22 -3.84
CA GLY A 3 -30.12 -4.44 -4.48
C GLY A 3 -29.06 -4.89 -3.49
N ARG A 4 -28.85 -6.21 -3.36
CA ARG A 4 -27.67 -6.83 -2.75
C ARG A 4 -26.48 -6.85 -3.72
N VAL A 5 -26.18 -5.71 -4.35
CA VAL A 5 -25.16 -5.64 -5.41
C VAL A 5 -23.95 -4.86 -4.89
N ASN A 6 -22.86 -5.58 -4.58
CA ASN A 6 -21.44 -5.14 -4.56
C ASN A 6 -20.63 -5.06 -3.25
N THR A 7 -21.14 -5.43 -2.07
CA THR A 7 -20.33 -5.35 -0.83
C THR A 7 -19.12 -6.30 -0.79
N SER A 8 -19.19 -7.46 -1.46
CA SER A 8 -18.10 -8.45 -1.48
C SER A 8 -16.94 -8.06 -2.41
N LYS A 9 -17.25 -7.44 -3.56
CA LYS A 9 -16.25 -7.03 -4.57
C LYS A 9 -15.35 -5.91 -4.03
N THR A 10 -15.93 -4.96 -3.30
CA THR A 10 -15.21 -3.83 -2.69
C THR A 10 -14.29 -4.28 -1.55
N ARG A 11 -14.71 -5.25 -0.72
CA ARG A 11 -13.82 -5.86 0.30
C ARG A 11 -12.64 -6.61 -0.32
N ARG A 12 -12.88 -7.45 -1.33
CA ARG A 12 -11.81 -8.19 -2.01
C ARG A 12 -10.78 -7.25 -2.64
N GLY A 13 -11.25 -6.19 -3.30
CA GLY A 13 -10.37 -5.16 -3.85
C GLY A 13 -9.51 -4.46 -2.78
N SER A 14 -10.09 -4.20 -1.61
CA SER A 14 -9.37 -3.56 -0.49
C SER A 14 -8.32 -4.50 0.11
N ILE A 15 -8.62 -5.79 0.27
CA ILE A 15 -7.65 -6.80 0.76
C ILE A 15 -6.47 -6.90 -0.21
N VAL A 16 -6.73 -7.00 -1.52
CA VAL A 16 -5.67 -7.06 -2.53
C VAL A 16 -4.79 -5.79 -2.49
N ALA A 17 -5.40 -4.61 -2.33
CA ALA A 17 -4.66 -3.36 -2.24
C ALA A 17 -3.76 -3.30 -0.98
N VAL A 18 -4.25 -3.79 0.16
CA VAL A 18 -3.45 -3.86 1.40
C VAL A 18 -2.29 -4.84 1.26
N LEU A 19 -2.53 -6.03 0.69
CA LEU A 19 -1.46 -7.00 0.44
C LEU A 19 -0.40 -6.45 -0.52
N ALA A 20 -0.82 -5.77 -1.59
CA ALA A 20 0.09 -5.10 -2.51
C ALA A 20 0.92 -4.02 -1.79
N ALA A 21 0.28 -3.21 -0.93
CA ALA A 21 0.99 -2.22 -0.13
C ALA A 21 2.05 -2.85 0.79
N ILE A 22 1.75 -3.98 1.43
CA ILE A 22 2.73 -4.71 2.28
C ILE A 22 3.94 -5.16 1.45
N VAL A 23 3.71 -5.75 0.27
CA VAL A 23 4.81 -6.19 -0.61
C VAL A 23 5.65 -5.01 -1.07
N ILE A 24 5.03 -3.90 -1.49
CA ILE A 24 5.74 -2.69 -1.92
C ILE A 24 6.55 -2.11 -0.77
N ALA A 25 6.00 -2.07 0.45
CA ALA A 25 6.73 -1.59 1.63
C ALA A 25 7.94 -2.48 1.95
N ALA A 26 7.79 -3.80 1.86
CA ALA A 26 8.90 -4.74 2.08
C ALA A 26 10.01 -4.56 1.03
N LEU A 27 9.64 -4.40 -0.25
CA LEU A 27 10.61 -4.11 -1.33
C LEU A 27 11.29 -2.76 -1.13
N GLY A 28 10.56 -1.73 -0.71
CA GLY A 28 11.12 -0.42 -0.41
C GLY A 28 12.11 -0.45 0.76
N GLY A 29 11.77 -1.17 1.84
CA GLY A 29 12.67 -1.39 2.96
C GLY A 29 13.93 -2.16 2.55
N ALA A 30 13.78 -3.22 1.75
CA ALA A 30 14.93 -3.98 1.23
C ALA A 30 15.83 -3.12 0.34
N ALA A 31 15.25 -2.33 -0.58
CA ALA A 31 16.01 -1.41 -1.42
C ALA A 31 16.74 -0.34 -0.59
N PHE A 32 16.11 0.18 0.47
CA PHE A 32 16.77 1.13 1.36
C PHE A 32 18.00 0.53 2.06
N VAL A 33 17.86 -0.69 2.61
CA VAL A 33 18.96 -1.39 3.29
C VAL A 33 20.07 -1.75 2.30
N LEU A 34 19.73 -2.30 1.13
CA LEU A 34 20.70 -2.66 0.10
C LEU A 34 21.41 -1.43 -0.48
N GLY A 35 20.70 -0.31 -0.64
CA GLY A 35 21.31 0.95 -1.08
C GLY A 35 22.27 1.55 -0.05
N GLY A 36 22.03 1.31 1.24
CA GLY A 36 23.01 1.64 2.29
C GLY A 36 24.21 0.71 2.32
N ALA A 37 24.04 -0.56 1.98
CA ALA A 37 25.16 -1.51 1.86
C ALA A 37 26.06 -1.22 0.64
N ASP A 38 25.51 -0.59 -0.40
CA ASP A 38 26.19 -0.28 -1.67
C ASP A 38 26.58 1.21 -1.80
N ASP A 39 26.49 2.00 -0.72
CA ASP A 39 26.74 3.46 -0.71
C ASP A 39 26.03 4.22 -1.86
N SER A 40 24.93 3.68 -2.38
CA SER A 40 24.25 4.19 -3.56
C SER A 40 23.01 4.99 -3.14
N PRO A 41 23.11 6.35 -3.11
CA PRO A 41 22.02 7.20 -2.63
C PRO A 41 20.75 7.06 -3.48
N GLY A 42 20.89 6.63 -4.74
CA GLY A 42 19.76 6.37 -5.64
C GLY A 42 18.88 5.21 -5.19
N LEU A 43 19.48 4.08 -4.77
CA LEU A 43 18.71 2.89 -4.37
C LEU A 43 18.01 3.12 -3.02
N GLN A 44 18.64 3.88 -2.11
CA GLN A 44 17.98 4.39 -0.91
C GLN A 44 16.80 5.30 -1.25
N GLY A 45 16.98 6.24 -2.18
CA GLY A 45 15.91 7.14 -2.62
C GLY A 45 14.71 6.37 -3.17
N ILE A 46 14.95 5.37 -4.01
CA ILE A 46 13.90 4.46 -4.53
C ILE A 46 13.23 3.71 -3.38
N GLY A 47 14.00 3.21 -2.43
CA GLY A 47 13.48 2.50 -1.25
C GLY A 47 12.48 3.34 -0.45
N VAL A 48 12.86 4.59 -0.13
CA VAL A 48 11.98 5.55 0.57
C VAL A 48 10.70 5.80 -0.23
N LEU A 49 10.84 6.04 -1.54
CA LEU A 49 9.72 6.37 -2.42
C LEU A 49 8.70 5.23 -2.46
N LEU A 50 9.17 3.97 -2.53
CA LEU A 50 8.32 2.79 -2.46
C LEU A 50 7.58 2.69 -1.12
N VAL A 51 8.25 2.93 0.00
CA VAL A 51 7.62 2.90 1.34
C VAL A 51 6.52 3.97 1.45
N VAL A 52 6.76 5.18 0.96
CA VAL A 52 5.77 6.27 0.97
C VAL A 52 4.55 5.92 0.13
N VAL A 53 4.76 5.42 -1.08
CA VAL A 53 3.68 5.01 -2.00
C VAL A 53 2.86 3.86 -1.40
N ALA A 54 3.51 2.88 -0.77
CA ALA A 54 2.84 1.80 -0.06
C ALA A 54 1.95 2.32 1.08
N GLY A 55 2.46 3.22 1.92
CA GLY A 55 1.67 3.84 3.00
C GLY A 55 0.46 4.59 2.46
N TRP A 56 0.65 5.36 1.38
CA TRP A 56 -0.44 6.07 0.72
C TRP A 56 -1.51 5.12 0.14
N LEU A 57 -1.10 4.03 -0.52
CA LEU A 57 -2.00 2.99 -1.02
C LEU A 57 -2.81 2.33 0.10
N ALA A 58 -2.16 2.01 1.22
CA ALA A 58 -2.81 1.43 2.39
C ALA A 58 -3.84 2.39 2.99
N MET A 59 -3.47 3.66 3.21
CA MET A 59 -4.39 4.69 3.69
C MET A 59 -5.59 4.85 2.75
N ARG A 60 -5.33 4.91 1.44
CA ARG A 60 -6.40 5.06 0.44
C ARG A 60 -7.34 3.86 0.42
N ALA A 61 -6.83 2.65 0.60
CA ALA A 61 -7.64 1.44 0.71
C ALA A 61 -8.52 1.48 1.96
N VAL A 62 -7.97 1.87 3.11
CA VAL A 62 -8.70 1.99 4.38
C VAL A 62 -9.77 3.09 4.31
N SER A 63 -9.46 4.28 3.80
CA SER A 63 -10.43 5.38 3.67
C SER A 63 -11.58 5.07 2.72
N ARG A 64 -11.43 4.12 1.79
CA ARG A 64 -12.54 3.64 0.93
C ARG A 64 -13.48 2.68 1.64
N THR A 65 -13.05 2.15 2.78
CA THR A 65 -13.81 1.16 3.58
C THR A 65 -14.37 1.74 4.87
N ALA A 66 -13.85 2.87 5.34
CA ALA A 66 -14.40 3.59 6.47
C ALA A 66 -15.81 4.11 6.12
N PRO A 67 -16.82 3.87 6.97
CA PRO A 67 -18.12 4.50 6.79
C PRO A 67 -17.97 6.03 6.86
N PRO A 68 -18.73 6.80 6.07
CA PRO A 68 -18.91 8.21 6.37
C PRO A 68 -19.57 8.30 7.76
N ASP A 69 -19.27 9.37 8.50
CA ASP A 69 -19.92 9.80 9.76
C ASP A 69 -19.14 9.50 11.05
N TYR A 70 -18.53 10.57 11.59
CA TYR A 70 -18.64 10.98 12.99
C TYR A 70 -19.37 12.32 13.01
#